data_AF-A0A5E7SX80-F1
#
_entry.id   AF-A0A5E7SX80-F1
#
_cell.length_a   1.000
_cell.length_b   1.000
_cell.length_c   1.000
_cell.angle_alpha   90.00
_cell.angle_beta   90.00
_cell.angle_gamma   90.00
#
_symmetry.space_group_name_H-M   'P 1'
#
loop_
_entity.id
_entity.type
_entity.pdbx_description
1 polymer ?
#
loop_
_entity_poly.entity_id
_entity_poly.type
_entity_poly.pdbx_seq_one_letter_code
_entity_poly.pdbx_strand_id
1 'polypeptide(L)'
;MHIKMLINGELVAGEGERLAVMNPSLGTALVDIAEATPAQVDCAVQAADAAFESWSQTTPKHRSLLLLKLADLIDSHAVELARLESNNCGKPYAAVC
;
A
#
# COMPACT_ATOMS: atom_id res chain seq x y z
N MET A 1 6.05 7.87 6.07
CA MET A 1 6.21 6.56 5.43
C MET A 1 5.72 5.49 6.39
N HIS A 2 4.61 4.83 6.08
CA HIS A 2 4.09 3.70 6.89
C HIS A 2 4.58 2.40 6.25
N ILE A 3 5.30 1.59 7.03
CA ILE A 3 5.88 0.31 6.56
C ILE A 3 5.22 -0.91 7.21
N LYS A 4 4.17 -0.68 7.99
CA LYS A 4 3.37 -1.73 8.60
C LYS A 4 2.42 -2.28 7.54
N MET A 5 2.12 -3.57 7.65
CA MET A 5 1.10 -4.21 6.83
C MET A 5 -0.29 -3.80 7.31
N LEU A 6 -1.23 -3.63 6.39
CA LEU A 6 -2.63 -3.40 6.70
C LEU A 6 -3.38 -4.73 6.56
N ILE A 7 -3.68 -5.40 7.68
CA ILE A 7 -4.37 -6.69 7.71
C ILE A 7 -5.64 -6.53 8.55
N ASN A 8 -6.80 -6.93 8.00
CA ASN A 8 -8.11 -6.81 8.66
C ASN A 8 -8.43 -5.40 9.21
N GLY A 9 -7.98 -4.35 8.50
CA GLY A 9 -8.18 -2.96 8.91
C GLY A 9 -7.21 -2.45 9.99
N GLU A 10 -6.24 -3.27 10.43
CA GLU A 10 -5.26 -2.91 11.44
C GLU A 10 -3.83 -2.84 10.88
N LEU A 11 -3.02 -1.93 11.43
CA LEU A 11 -1.61 -1.78 11.07
C LEU A 11 -0.73 -2.71 11.93
N VAL A 12 -0.27 -3.80 11.34
CA VAL A 12 0.56 -4.83 11.98
C VAL A 12 2.00 -4.79 11.49
N ALA A 13 2.96 -5.15 12.34
CA ALA A 13 4.36 -5.27 11.93
C ALA A 13 4.58 -6.57 11.15
N GLY A 14 5.45 -6.57 10.15
CA GLY A 14 5.89 -7.81 9.51
C GLY A 14 6.72 -8.66 10.46
N GLU A 15 6.56 -9.97 10.34
CA GLU A 15 7.24 -10.98 11.16
C GLU A 15 8.28 -11.79 10.37
N GLY A 16 8.43 -11.52 9.08
CA GLY A 16 9.35 -12.21 8.18
C GLY A 16 10.75 -11.60 8.15
N GLU A 17 11.54 -12.03 7.15
CA GLU A 17 12.87 -11.47 6.93
C GLU A 17 12.80 -9.98 6.60
N ARG A 18 13.88 -9.25 6.94
CA ARG A 18 13.97 -7.83 6.67
C ARG A 18 14.49 -7.59 5.25
N LEU A 19 13.77 -6.77 4.49
CA LEU A 19 14.09 -6.38 3.13
C LEU A 19 14.43 -4.89 3.07
N ALA A 20 15.64 -4.58 2.61
CA ALA A 20 16.02 -3.20 2.31
C ALA A 20 15.45 -2.78 0.95
N VAL A 21 14.58 -1.77 0.97
CA VAL A 21 14.07 -1.11 -0.23
C VAL A 21 15.08 -0.07 -0.68
N MET A 22 15.58 -0.19 -1.91
CA MET A 22 16.68 0.61 -2.41
C MET A 22 16.20 1.77 -3.27
N ASN A 23 16.86 2.92 -3.18
CA ASN A 23 16.77 3.98 -4.18
C ASN A 23 17.71 3.62 -5.34
N PRO A 24 17.19 3.29 -6.54
CA PRO A 24 18.03 2.87 -7.65
C PRO A 24 18.88 4.00 -8.24
N SER A 25 18.47 5.27 -8.07
CA SER A 25 19.22 6.43 -8.58
C SER A 25 20.44 6.78 -7.73
N LEU A 26 20.40 6.49 -6.42
CA LEU A 26 21.48 6.79 -5.47
C LEU A 26 22.24 5.54 -5.00
N GLY A 27 21.67 4.35 -5.16
CA GLY A 27 22.22 3.10 -4.63
C GLY A 27 22.12 2.97 -3.10
N THR A 28 21.37 3.84 -2.43
CA THR A 28 21.20 3.87 -0.97
C THR A 28 19.85 3.27 -0.55
N ALA A 29 19.77 2.66 0.63
CA ALA A 29 18.51 2.18 1.18
C ALA A 29 17.56 3.35 1.50
N LEU A 30 16.32 3.28 1.02
CA LEU A 30 15.23 4.19 1.36
C LEU A 30 14.64 3.85 2.72
N VAL A 31 14.36 2.57 2.90
CA VAL A 31 13.74 2.03 4.11
C VAL A 31 14.04 0.55 4.20
N ASP A 32 13.95 0.02 5.41
CA ASP A 32 14.05 -1.40 5.68
C ASP A 32 12.69 -1.85 6.22
N ILE A 33 12.06 -2.82 5.54
CA ILE A 33 10.74 -3.34 5.86
C ILE A 33 10.83 -4.79 6.31
N ALA A 34 9.98 -5.21 7.24
CA ALA A 34 9.84 -6.63 7.56
C ALA A 34 8.80 -7.26 6.61
N GLU A 35 9.16 -8.36 5.97
CA GLU A 35 8.26 -9.10 5.08
C GLU A 35 7.12 -9.78 5.86
N ALA A 36 6.07 -10.17 5.12
CA ALA A 36 5.01 -10.99 5.66
C ALA A 36 5.48 -12.44 5.84
N THR A 37 5.16 -13.06 6.97
CA THR A 37 5.26 -14.53 7.08
C THR A 37 4.11 -15.20 6.34
N PRO A 38 4.21 -16.50 6.01
CA PRO A 38 3.08 -17.26 5.47
C PRO A 38 1.82 -17.17 6.34
N ALA A 39 1.97 -17.17 7.67
CA ALA A 39 0.84 -17.02 8.58
C ALA A 39 0.16 -15.64 8.46
N GLN A 40 0.94 -14.57 8.30
CA GLN A 40 0.38 -13.23 8.09
C GLN A 40 -0.31 -13.11 6.72
N VAL A 41 0.21 -13.79 5.70
CA VAL A 41 -0.46 -13.91 4.39
C VAL A 41 -1.81 -14.64 4.55
N ASP A 42 -1.84 -15.77 5.25
CA ASP A 42 -3.07 -16.51 5.53
C ASP A 42 -4.10 -15.65 6.28
N CYS A 43 -3.68 -14.89 7.29
CA CYS A 43 -4.55 -13.95 8.00
C CYS A 43 -5.13 -12.87 7.07
N ALA A 44 -4.33 -12.32 6.14
CA ALA A 44 -4.80 -11.34 5.16
C ALA A 44 -5.84 -11.93 4.20
N VAL A 45 -5.62 -13.17 3.73
CA VAL A 45 -6.56 -13.88 2.85
C VAL A 45 -7.86 -14.18 3.58
N GLN A 46 -7.81 -14.70 4.81
CA GLN A 46 -9.00 -14.98 5.62
C GLN A 46 -9.81 -13.70 5.91
N ALA A 47 -9.15 -12.59 6.21
CA ALA A 47 -9.82 -11.31 6.42
C ALA A 47 -10.52 -10.81 5.13
N ALA A 48 -9.87 -10.97 3.97
CA ALA A 48 -10.47 -10.61 2.69
C ALA A 48 -11.70 -11.49 2.35
N ASP A 49 -11.61 -12.80 2.62
CA ASP A 49 -12.72 -13.74 2.43
C ASP A 49 -13.93 -13.41 3.33
N ALA A 50 -13.69 -13.15 4.61
CA ALA A 50 -14.73 -12.73 5.54
C ALA A 50 -15.38 -11.38 5.13
N ALA A 51 -14.59 -10.43 4.64
CA ALA A 51 -15.11 -9.15 4.16
C ALA A 51 -15.93 -9.29 2.87
N PHE A 52 -15.64 -10.28 2.02
CA PHE A 52 -16.27 -10.46 0.72
C PHE A 52 -17.78 -10.70 0.82
N GLU A 53 -18.25 -11.46 1.82
CA GLU A 53 -19.67 -11.74 2.01
C GLU A 53 -20.49 -10.44 2.07
N SER A 54 -20.07 -9.49 2.91
CA SER A 54 -20.76 -8.20 3.04
C SER A 54 -20.42 -7.21 1.92
N TRP A 55 -19.15 -7.16 1.50
CA TRP A 55 -18.68 -6.22 0.50
C TRP A 55 -19.27 -6.49 -0.88
N SER A 56 -19.41 -7.76 -1.27
CA SER A 56 -19.99 -8.15 -2.57
C SER A 56 -21.44 -7.70 -2.73
N GLN A 57 -22.20 -7.63 -1.64
CA GLN A 57 -23.60 -7.20 -1.60
C GLN A 57 -23.77 -5.67 -1.63
N THR A 58 -22.68 -4.90 -1.53
CA THR A 58 -22.76 -3.44 -1.66
C THR A 58 -23.24 -3.05 -3.06
N THR A 59 -23.89 -1.90 -3.18
CA THR A 59 -24.31 -1.41 -4.50
C THR A 59 -23.10 -0.91 -5.30
N PRO A 60 -23.11 -1.02 -6.65
CA PRO A 60 -22.08 -0.41 -7.49
C PRO A 60 -21.87 1.08 -7.20
N LYS A 61 -22.96 1.82 -6.91
CA LYS A 61 -22.91 3.23 -6.52
C LYS A 61 -22.11 3.45 -5.23
N HIS A 62 -22.33 2.63 -4.20
CA HIS A 62 -21.60 2.75 -2.95
C HIS A 62 -20.09 2.54 -3.15
N ARG A 63 -19.71 1.49 -3.88
CA ARG A 63 -18.29 1.23 -4.19
C ARG A 63 -17.66 2.34 -5.03
N SER A 64 -18.38 2.85 -6.02
CA SER A 64 -17.93 3.97 -6.85
C SER A 64 -17.67 5.23 -6.01
N LEU A 65 -18.56 5.55 -5.06
CA LEU A 65 -18.36 6.70 -4.17
C LEU A 65 -17.12 6.55 -3.28
N LEU A 66 -16.83 5.34 -2.80
CA LEU A 66 -15.60 5.09 -2.04
C LEU A 66 -14.35 5.24 -2.90
N LEU A 67 -14.37 4.75 -4.14
CA LEU A 67 -13.26 4.90 -5.08
C LEU A 67 -13.02 6.36 -5.48
N LEU A 68 -14.08 7.15 -5.67
CA LEU A 68 -13.95 8.59 -5.96
C LEU A 68 -13.36 9.36 -4.78
N LYS A 69 -13.79 9.05 -3.54
CA LYS A 69 -13.17 9.62 -2.34
C LYS A 69 -11.68 9.27 -2.24
N LEU A 70 -11.31 8.04 -2.61
CA LEU A 70 -9.90 7.64 -2.66
C LEU A 70 -9.13 8.44 -3.73
N ALA A 71 -9.73 8.67 -4.90
CA ALA A 71 -9.12 9.49 -5.95
C ALA A 71 -8.90 10.94 -5.48
N ASP A 72 -9.90 11.56 -4.85
CA ASP A 72 -9.79 12.91 -4.28
C ASP A 72 -8.64 12.99 -3.26
N LEU A 73 -8.48 11.96 -2.42
CA LEU A 73 -7.37 11.87 -1.46
C LEU A 73 -6.02 11.72 -2.18
N ILE A 74 -5.93 10.85 -3.20
CA ILE A 74 -4.70 10.69 -3.99
C ILE A 74 -4.29 12.02 -4.62
N ASP A 75 -5.23 12.74 -5.24
CA ASP A 75 -4.98 14.03 -5.86
C ASP A 75 -4.51 15.08 -4.84
N SER A 76 -5.14 15.11 -3.66
CA SER A 76 -4.74 16.03 -2.59
C SER A 76 -3.33 15.75 -2.04
N HIS A 77 -2.82 14.53 -2.22
CA HIS A 77 -1.49 14.09 -1.80
C HIS A 77 -0.53 13.84 -2.99
N ALA A 78 -0.88 14.26 -4.20
CA ALA A 78 -0.16 13.89 -5.43
C ALA A 78 1.34 14.22 -5.40
N VAL A 79 1.73 15.38 -4.87
CA VAL A 79 3.14 15.79 -4.76
C VAL A 79 3.95 14.85 -3.85
N GLU A 80 3.36 14.43 -2.73
CA GLU A 80 4.00 13.51 -1.79
C GLU A 80 4.17 12.12 -2.42
N LEU A 81 3.09 11.60 -3.02
CA LEU A 81 3.08 10.30 -3.69
C LEU A 81 4.05 10.26 -4.87
N ALA A 82 4.12 11.32 -5.67
CA ALA A 82 5.03 11.40 -6.81
C ALA A 82 6.51 11.41 -6.39
N ARG A 83 6.85 12.09 -5.28
CA ARG A 83 8.22 12.04 -4.73
C ARG A 83 8.56 10.65 -4.21
N LEU A 84 7.62 10.00 -3.54
CA LEU A 84 7.80 8.65 -3.01
C LEU A 84 8.06 7.65 -4.14
N GLU A 85 7.22 7.67 -5.18
CA GLU A 85 7.34 6.80 -6.36
C GLU A 85 8.63 7.08 -7.15
N SER A 86 9.01 8.35 -7.31
CA SER A 86 10.27 8.73 -7.95
C SER A 86 11.48 8.16 -7.20
N ASN A 87 11.50 8.28 -5.88
CA ASN A 87 12.58 7.75 -5.04
C ASN A 87 12.65 6.22 -5.08
N ASN A 88 11.49 5.55 -5.03
CA ASN A 88 11.39 4.09 -5.00
C ASN A 88 11.75 3.44 -6.34
N CYS A 89 11.26 4.01 -7.45
CA CYS A 89 11.40 3.42 -8.79
C CYS A 89 12.51 4.07 -9.63
N GLY A 90 13.11 5.18 -9.18
CA GLY A 90 14.16 5.92 -9.91
C GLY A 90 13.66 6.73 -11.11
N LYS A 91 12.35 6.87 -11.28
CA LYS A 91 11.75 7.64 -12.37
C LYS A 91 12.03 9.12 -12.17
N PRO A 92 12.40 9.90 -13.22
CA PRO A 92 12.49 11.34 -13.11
C PRO A 92 11.17 11.92 -12.58
N TYR A 93 11.22 12.79 -11.57
CA TYR A 93 10.01 13.33 -10.93
C TYR A 93 9.02 13.94 -11.93
N ALA A 94 9.51 14.60 -12.98
CA ALA A 94 8.70 15.19 -14.04
C ALA A 94 7.91 14.16 -14.88
N ALA A 95 8.23 12.87 -14.79
CA ALA A 95 7.59 11.77 -15.52
C ALA A 95 6.70 10.88 -14.62
N VAL A 96 6.49 11.26 -13.35
CA VAL A 96 5.66 10.53 -12.38
C VAL A 96 4.22 11.06 -12.35
N CYS A 97 3.96 12.20 -13.02
CA CYS A 97 2.66 12.86 -13.10
C CYS A 97 1.94 12.58 -14.42
#